data_AF-A0A397GLW1-F1
#
_entry.id   AF-A0A397GLW1-F1
#
_cell.length_a   1.000
_cell.length_b   1.000
_cell.length_c   1.000
_cell.angle_alpha   90.00
_cell.angle_beta   90.00
_cell.angle_gamma   90.00
#
_symmetry.space_group_name_H-M   'P 1'
#
loop_
_entity.id
_entity.type
_entity.pdbx_description
1 polymer ?
#
loop_
_entity_poly.entity_id
_entity_poly.type
_entity_poly.pdbx_seq_one_letter_code
_entity_poly.pdbx_strand_id
1 'polypeptide(L)' 'MQGKHYLKDLKIVNSDLSNIFILDNNPISYALNKENGIPIKDWISNPTNTALLDLLPFLEQLRFEDDCHLYFYNNIIYYH' A
#
# COMPACT_ATOMS: atom_id res chain seq x y z
N MET A 1 11.33 -18.10 18.76
CA MET A 1 10.10 -18.63 18.12
C MET A 1 9.84 -17.77 16.89
N GLN A 2 9.78 -18.36 15.69
CA GLN A 2 9.35 -17.60 14.51
C GLN A 2 7.89 -17.21 14.72
N GLY A 3 7.62 -15.89 14.73
CA GLY A 3 6.26 -15.39 14.89
C GLY A 3 5.37 -15.89 13.75
N LYS A 4 4.13 -16.25 14.04
CA LYS A 4 3.15 -16.50 12.98
C LYS A 4 2.93 -15.17 12.24
N HIS A 5 3.24 -15.16 10.95
CA HIS A 5 2.89 -14.06 10.07
C HIS A 5 1.55 -14.35 9.42
N TYR A 6 0.63 -13.39 9.47
CA TYR A 6 -0.63 -13.45 8.76
C TYR A 6 -0.48 -12.73 7.43
N LEU A 7 -0.67 -13.48 6.34
CA LEU A 7 -0.65 -12.97 4.98
C LEU A 7 -2.06 -12.59 4.56
N LYS A 8 -2.16 -11.48 3.81
CA LYS A 8 -3.38 -10.96 3.22
C LYS A 8 -3.26 -11.18 1.72
N ASP A 9 -3.94 -12.19 1.21
CA ASP A 9 -4.00 -12.47 -0.22
C ASP A 9 -5.03 -11.56 -0.88
N LEU A 10 -4.57 -10.61 -1.69
CA LEU A 10 -5.45 -9.66 -2.36
C LEU A 10 -6.28 -10.31 -3.47
N LYS A 11 -5.84 -11.45 -4.02
CA LYS A 11 -6.59 -12.18 -5.04
C LYS A 11 -7.92 -12.71 -4.53
N ILE A 12 -8.05 -12.89 -3.21
CA ILE A 12 -9.31 -13.24 -2.56
C ILE A 12 -10.32 -12.10 -2.65
N VAL A 13 -9.86 -10.84 -2.65
CA VAL A 13 -10.70 -9.65 -2.70
C VAL A 13 -10.97 -9.23 -4.15
N ASN A 14 -9.94 -9.18 -4.98
CA ASN A 14 -10.04 -8.88 -6.40
C ASN A 14 -9.03 -9.71 -7.19
N SER A 15 -9.52 -10.48 -8.17
CA SER A 15 -8.67 -11.28 -9.05
C SER A 15 -7.81 -10.42 -9.98
N ASP A 16 -8.27 -9.21 -10.31
CA ASP A 16 -7.52 -8.25 -11.10
C ASP A 16 -6.64 -7.38 -10.18
N LEU A 17 -5.36 -7.73 -10.13
CA LEU A 17 -4.37 -7.03 -9.31
C LEU A 17 -3.98 -5.65 -9.85
N SER A 18 -4.34 -5.29 -11.08
CA SER A 18 -4.08 -3.94 -11.60
C SER A 18 -4.98 -2.88 -10.93
N ASN A 19 -6.11 -3.33 -10.36
CA ASN A 19 -7.20 -2.48 -9.84
C ASN A 19 -7.39 -2.60 -8.31
N ILE A 20 -6.37 -3.05 -7.57
CA ILE A 20 -6.43 -3.15 -6.11
C ILE A 20 -5.05 -2.84 -5.53
N PHE A 21 -5.02 -2.22 -4.35
CA PHE A 21 -3.80 -2.06 -3.58
C PHE A 21 -4.12 -2.17 -2.09
N ILE A 22 -3.07 -2.35 -1.30
CA ILE A 22 -3.16 -2.40 0.16
C ILE A 22 -2.21 -1.39 0.78
N LEU A 23 -2.74 -0.60 1.71
CA LEU A 23 -1.96 0.27 2.58
C LEU A 23 -1.72 -0.46 3.90
N ASP A 24 -0.46 -0.73 4.24
CA ASP A 24 -0.13 -1.48 5.45
C ASP A 24 1.24 -1.08 6.01
N ASN A 25 1.36 -1.08 7.33
CA ASN A 25 2.59 -0.78 8.04
C ASN A 25 3.50 -2.03 8.21
N ASN A 26 3.01 -3.22 7.86
CA ASN A 26 3.76 -4.47 7.93
C ASN A 26 3.98 -5.07 6.52
N PRO A 27 5.18 -4.95 5.93
CA PRO A 27 5.52 -5.53 4.63
C PRO A 27 5.29 -7.03 4.50
N ILE A 28 5.32 -7.76 5.60
CA ILE A 28 5.08 -9.21 5.58
C ILE A 28 3.60 -9.49 5.30
N SER A 29 2.69 -8.62 5.75
CA SER A 29 1.25 -8.84 5.62
C SER A 29 0.77 -8.87 4.17
N TYR A 30 1.46 -8.21 3.25
CA TYR A 30 1.13 -8.22 1.81
C TYR A 30 2.21 -8.90 0.95
N ALA A 31 3.01 -9.78 1.55
CA ALA A 31 4.13 -10.42 0.86
C ALA A 31 3.75 -11.31 -0.35
N LEU A 32 2.47 -11.68 -0.49
CA LEU A 32 1.94 -12.43 -1.64
C LEU A 32 1.70 -11.54 -2.88
N ASN A 33 1.51 -10.23 -2.68
CA ASN A 33 1.19 -9.24 -3.72
C ASN A 33 2.00 -7.97 -3.42
N LYS A 34 3.33 -8.09 -3.41
CA LYS A 34 4.22 -7.01 -2.93
C LYS A 34 4.09 -5.74 -3.76
N GLU A 35 3.93 -5.91 -5.06
CA GLU A 35 3.69 -4.88 -6.05
C GLU A 35 2.40 -4.08 -5.78
N ASN A 36 1.43 -4.65 -5.05
CA ASN A 36 0.19 -3.97 -4.67
C ASN A 36 0.27 -3.26 -3.31
N GLY A 37 1.43 -3.34 -2.63
CA GLY A 37 1.60 -2.80 -1.29
C GLY A 37 2.14 -1.38 -1.28
N ILE A 38 1.41 -0.48 -0.64
CA ILE A 38 1.89 0.84 -0.28
C ILE A 38 2.29 0.79 1.20
N PRO A 39 3.59 0.91 1.54
CA PRO A 39 4.01 0.95 2.93
C PRO A 39 3.56 2.27 3.57
N ILE A 40 3.01 2.19 4.78
CA ILE A 40 2.75 3.38 5.60
C ILE A 40 3.50 3.30 6.93
N LYS A 41 3.94 4.44 7.44
CA LYS A 41 4.60 4.51 8.74
C LYS A 41 3.62 4.15 9.86
N ASP A 42 4.15 3.55 10.92
CA ASP A 42 3.39 3.31 12.15
C ASP A 42 2.82 4.62 12.70
N TRP A 43 1.58 4.55 13.19
CA TRP A 43 1.01 5.62 14.00
C TRP A 43 1.24 5.31 15.48
N ILE A 44 2.07 6.12 16.14
CA ILE A 44 2.43 5.95 17.56
C ILE A 44 1.95 7.17 18.35
N SER A 45 0.62 7.36 18.43
CA SER A 45 -0.01 8.42 19.23
C SER A 45 0.51 9.85 18.97
N ASN A 46 1.07 10.11 17.78
CA ASN A 46 1.55 11.44 17.41
C ASN A 46 0.39 12.25 16.81
N PRO A 47 -0.11 13.31 17.49
CA PRO A 47 -1.22 14.11 16.98
C PRO A 47 -0.85 14.96 15.76
N THR A 48 0.45 15.14 15.48
CA THR A 48 0.92 15.87 14.30
C THR A 48 1.23 14.96 13.12
N ASN A 49 0.96 13.65 13.22
CA ASN A 49 1.20 12.73 12.13
C ASN A 49 0.19 12.99 11.00
N THR A 50 0.70 13.28 9.80
CA THR A 50 -0.08 13.59 8.61
C THR A 50 -0.01 12.48 7.57
N ALA A 51 0.55 11.30 7.87
CA ALA A 51 0.88 10.29 6.87
C ALA A 51 -0.32 9.88 5.98
N LEU A 52 -1.52 9.84 6.54
CA LEU A 52 -2.74 9.58 5.76
C LEU A 52 -3.19 10.78 4.91
N LEU A 53 -2.98 12.01 5.38
CA LEU A 53 -3.27 13.22 4.62
C LEU A 53 -2.28 13.38 3.46
N ASP A 54 -1.02 13.02 3.68
CA ASP A 54 0.06 13.08 2.68
C ASP A 54 -0.20 12.12 1.51
N LEU A 55 -1.05 11.10 1.69
CA LEU A 55 -1.49 10.20 0.62
C LEU A 55 -2.58 10.78 -0.27
N LEU A 56 -3.26 11.86 0.12
CA LEU A 56 -4.39 12.38 -0.67
C LEU A 56 -4.01 12.73 -2.11
N PRO A 57 -2.90 13.44 -2.40
CA PRO A 57 -2.52 13.75 -3.78
C PRO A 57 -2.20 12.50 -4.60
N PHE A 58 -1.61 11.49 -3.98
CA PHE A 58 -1.33 10.19 -4.60
C PHE A 58 -2.63 9.48 -5.00
N LEU A 59 -3.56 9.36 -4.05
CA LEU A 59 -4.83 8.68 -4.26
C LEU A 59 -5.71 9.41 -5.28
N GLU A 60 -5.62 10.75 -5.31
CA GLU A 60 -6.32 11.56 -6.30
C GLU A 60 -5.78 11.35 -7.73
N GLN A 61 -4.48 11.13 -7.90
CA GLN A 61 -3.90 10.83 -9.21
C GLN A 61 -4.18 9.38 -9.64
N LEU A 62 -4.08 8.43 -8.71
CA LEU A 62 -4.26 7.00 -8.97
C LEU A 62 -5.62 6.67 -9.61
N ARG A 63 -6.66 7.48 -9.36
CA ARG A 63 -8.00 7.27 -9.95
C ARG A 63 -8.05 7.38 -11.48
N PHE A 64 -7.02 7.93 -12.11
CA PHE A 64 -6.93 8.12 -13.56
C PHE A 64 -6.09 7.05 -14.24
N GLU A 65 -5.52 6.11 -13.48
CA GLU A 65 -4.63 5.08 -13.96
C GLU A 65 -5.41 3.78 -14.16
N ASP A 66 -5.18 3.12 -15.30
CA ASP A 66 -5.78 1.81 -15.59
C ASP A 66 -5.06 0.66 -14.88
N ASP A 67 -3.80 0.87 -14.48
CA ASP A 67 -2.98 -0.09 -13.74
C ASP A 67 -2.20 0.59 -12.61
N CYS A 68 -2.55 0.23 -11.38
CA CYS A 68 -1.91 0.77 -10.19
C CYS A 68 -0.41 0.48 -10.12
N HIS A 69 0.07 -0.65 -10.67
CA HIS A 69 1.48 -1.03 -10.62
C HIS A 69 2.37 -0.07 -11.42
N LEU A 70 1.91 0.40 -12.58
CA LEU A 70 2.64 1.36 -13.40
C LEU A 70 2.78 2.70 -12.67
N TYR A 71 1.71 3.15 -12.04
CA TYR A 71 1.74 4.37 -11.25
C TYR A 71 2.67 4.23 -10.04
N PHE A 72 2.65 3.08 -9.38
CA PHE A 72 3.50 2.79 -8.22
C PHE A 72 4.99 2.79 -8.57
N TYR A 73 5.37 2.14 -9.67
CA TYR A 73 6.75 2.11 -10.14
C TYR A 73 7.33 3.52 -10.36
N ASN A 74 6.50 4.44 -10.87
CA ASN A 74 6.91 5.80 -11.19
C ASN A 74 6.89 6.76 -9.98
N ASN A 75 6.09 6.46 -8.94
CA ASN A 75 5.77 7.45 -7.90
C ASN A 75 6.06 7.01 -6.46
N ILE A 76 6.13 5.71 -6.14
CA ILE A 76 6.39 5.24 -4.75
C ILE A 76 7.80 5.62 -4.27
N ILE A 77 8.76 5.81 -5.18
CA ILE A 77 10.14 6.21 -4.83
C ILE A 77 10.17 7.59 -4.15
N TYR A 78 9.14 8.43 -4.34
CA TYR A 78 9.06 9.78 -3.77
C TYR A 78 8.38 9.85 -2.39
N TYR A 79 7.84 8.74 -1.86
CA TYR A 79 7.15 8.69 -0.56
C TYR A 79 8.06 8.27 0.62
N HIS A 80 9.39 8.30 0.44
CA HIS A 80 10.38 8.02 1.48
C HIS A 80 11.05 9.29 2.02
#